data_AF-A0A5E3XHV8-F1
#
_entry.id   AF-A0A5E3XHV8-F1
#
_cell.length_a   1.000
_cell.length_b   1.000
_cell.length_c   1.000
_cell.angle_alpha   90.00
_cell.angle_beta   90.00
_cell.angle_gamma   90.00
#
_symmetry.space_group_name_H-M   'P 1'
#
loop_
_entity.id
_entity.type
_entity.pdbx_description
1 polymer ?
#
loop_
_entity_poly.entity_id
_entity_poly.type
_entity_poly.pdbx_seq_one_letter_code
_entity_poly.pdbx_strand_id
1 'polypeptide(L)'
;MSFDIQMDIAWFRQFFDSGTGVKIVPPTYDESTPVVVATLSNAVAGSLFGVTKIKNGNRYSTFHLERMVVIIYPEERRAEVWVTV
;
A
#
# COMPACT_ATOMS: atom_id res chain seq x y z
N MET A 1 -9.41 5.96 -5.63
CA MET A 1 -9.45 6.72 -4.36
C MET A 1 -8.03 6.80 -3.84
N SER A 2 -7.59 7.96 -3.36
CA SER A 2 -6.26 8.12 -2.75
C SER A 2 -6.35 8.69 -1.34
N PHE A 3 -5.36 8.40 -0.51
CA PHE A 3 -5.20 8.98 0.82
C PHE A 3 -3.72 8.98 1.23
N ASP A 4 -3.33 10.01 1.98
CA ASP A 4 -1.98 10.19 2.51
C ASP A 4 -1.85 9.57 3.90
N ILE A 5 -0.69 8.97 4.17
CA ILE A 5 -0.33 8.41 5.47
C ILE A 5 1.13 8.72 5.80
N GLN A 6 1.42 8.89 7.09
CA GLN A 6 2.81 8.89 7.57
C GLN A 6 3.30 7.45 7.64
N MET A 7 4.45 7.20 7.01
CA MET A 7 5.02 5.86 6.93
C MET A 7 6.54 5.96 6.81
N ASP A 8 7.25 5.15 7.60
CA ASP A 8 8.69 4.99 7.48
C ASP A 8 9.06 3.80 6.58
N ILE A 9 10.31 3.80 6.10
CA ILE A 9 10.82 2.76 5.19
C ILE A 9 10.88 1.37 5.86
N ALA A 10 11.08 1.31 7.16
CA ALA A 10 11.20 0.06 7.91
C ALA A 10 9.84 -0.65 7.97
N TRP A 11 8.79 0.09 8.28
CA TRP A 11 7.41 -0.35 8.26
C TRP A 11 6.98 -0.72 6.84
N PHE A 12 7.32 0.12 5.83
CA PHE A 12 7.03 -0.18 4.44
C PHE A 12 7.63 -1.52 4.00
N ARG A 13 8.90 -1.78 4.33
CA ARG A 13 9.54 -3.07 4.07
C ARG A 13 8.84 -4.21 4.81
N GLN A 14 8.62 -4.07 6.11
CA GLN A 14 7.97 -5.12 6.90
C GLN A 14 6.58 -5.48 6.34
N PHE A 15 5.83 -4.48 5.88
CA PHE A 15 4.45 -4.65 5.42
C PHE A 15 4.34 -5.12 3.96
N PHE A 16 5.16 -4.57 3.05
CA PHE A 16 5.04 -4.82 1.60
C PHE A 16 6.07 -5.80 1.04
N ASP A 17 7.20 -5.99 1.71
CA ASP A 17 8.30 -6.87 1.25
C ASP A 17 8.07 -8.35 1.68
N SER A 18 7.04 -8.61 2.49
CA SER A 18 6.72 -9.94 3.01
C SER A 18 5.77 -10.77 2.13
N GLY A 19 5.25 -10.21 1.02
CA GLY A 19 4.10 -10.76 0.31
C GLY A 19 4.36 -11.23 -1.13
N THR A 20 4.00 -12.48 -1.43
CA THR A 20 3.86 -12.98 -2.80
C THR A 20 2.90 -12.10 -3.60
N GLY A 21 3.36 -11.51 -4.71
CA GLY A 21 2.53 -10.70 -5.62
C GLY A 21 2.46 -9.19 -5.33
N VAL A 22 3.36 -8.68 -4.50
CA VAL A 22 3.72 -7.25 -4.45
C VAL A 22 4.88 -7.00 -5.41
N LYS A 23 4.74 -6.00 -6.30
CA LYS A 23 5.84 -5.54 -7.16
C LYS A 23 6.36 -4.21 -6.64
N ILE A 24 7.60 -4.21 -6.16
CA ILE A 24 8.27 -3.00 -5.66
C ILE A 24 9.24 -2.48 -6.73
N VAL A 25 9.20 -1.17 -6.97
CA VAL A 25 10.10 -0.46 -7.90
C VAL A 25 10.59 0.83 -7.24
N PRO A 26 11.91 1.07 -7.13
CA PRO A 26 13.01 0.15 -7.50
C PRO A 26 13.10 -1.07 -6.55
N PRO A 27 13.67 -2.21 -7.00
CA PRO A 27 13.75 -3.43 -6.19
C PRO A 27 14.72 -3.32 -5.00
N THR A 28 15.72 -2.45 -5.12
CA THR A 28 16.61 -2.05 -4.04
C THR A 28 16.40 -0.57 -3.79
N TYR A 29 16.06 -0.21 -2.56
CA TYR A 29 15.77 1.14 -2.14
C TYR A 29 16.26 1.34 -0.71
N ASP A 30 16.56 2.57 -0.33
CA ASP A 30 17.03 2.99 0.98
C ASP A 30 16.41 4.34 1.38
N GLU A 31 16.86 4.91 2.51
CA GLU A 31 16.36 6.19 3.02
C GLU A 31 16.68 7.38 2.10
N SER A 32 17.64 7.23 1.19
CA SER A 32 18.02 8.25 0.20
C SER A 32 17.31 8.08 -1.14
N THR A 33 16.50 7.04 -1.28
CA THR A 33 15.74 6.80 -2.51
C THR A 33 14.55 7.75 -2.53
N PRO A 34 14.40 8.61 -3.56
CA PRO A 34 13.42 9.69 -3.54
C PRO A 34 11.98 9.16 -3.55
N VAL A 35 11.73 8.06 -4.27
CA VAL A 35 10.39 7.47 -4.42
C VAL A 35 10.51 5.95 -4.54
N VAL A 36 9.66 5.23 -3.81
CA VAL A 36 9.50 3.77 -3.94
C VAL A 36 8.03 3.45 -4.13
N VAL A 37 7.74 2.59 -5.11
CA VAL A 37 6.37 2.23 -5.50
C VAL A 37 6.14 0.75 -5.28
N ALA A 38 5.20 0.40 -4.40
CA ALA A 38 4.66 -0.96 -4.27
C ALA A 38 3.34 -1.07 -5.01
N THR A 39 3.24 -1.98 -5.97
CA THR A 39 1.99 -2.31 -6.67
C THR A 39 1.51 -3.68 -6.23
N LEU A 40 0.26 -3.77 -5.79
CA LEU A 40 -0.40 -5.01 -5.40
C LEU A 40 -1.51 -5.35 -6.41
N SER A 41 -1.57 -6.63 -6.80
CA SER A 41 -2.66 -7.18 -7.61
C SER A 41 -3.89 -7.52 -6.74
N ASN A 42 -5.06 -7.64 -7.38
CA ASN A 42 -6.37 -7.86 -6.75
C ASN A 42 -6.36 -8.88 -5.59
N ALA A 43 -5.89 -10.11 -5.86
CA ALA A 43 -5.90 -11.19 -4.88
C ALA A 43 -5.06 -10.88 -3.63
N VAL A 44 -3.94 -10.18 -3.83
CA VAL A 44 -2.97 -9.88 -2.78
C VAL A 44 -3.41 -8.66 -1.99
N ALA A 45 -3.93 -7.63 -2.66
CA ALA A 45 -4.48 -6.43 -2.02
C ALA A 45 -5.68 -6.76 -1.11
N GLY A 46 -6.58 -7.64 -1.55
CA GLY A 46 -7.71 -8.12 -0.74
C GLY A 46 -7.28 -8.96 0.48
N SER A 47 -6.20 -9.74 0.35
CA SER A 47 -5.66 -10.56 1.45
C SER A 47 -4.88 -9.74 2.49
N LEU A 48 -4.07 -8.75 2.06
CA LEU A 48 -3.21 -7.96 2.94
C LEU A 48 -3.97 -6.91 3.74
N PHE A 49 -4.95 -6.24 3.13
CA PHE A 49 -5.69 -5.16 3.79
C PHE A 49 -7.00 -5.62 4.42
N GLY A 50 -7.37 -6.88 4.20
CA GLY A 50 -8.70 -7.38 4.52
C GLY A 50 -9.76 -6.77 3.60
N VAL A 51 -10.75 -7.59 3.23
CA VAL A 51 -11.84 -7.24 2.29
C VAL A 51 -12.82 -6.19 2.87
N THR A 52 -12.46 -5.50 3.96
CA THR A 52 -13.39 -4.72 4.79
C THR A 52 -12.82 -3.35 5.13
N LYS A 53 -12.76 -2.44 4.15
CA LYS A 53 -12.74 -1.00 4.49
C LYS A 53 -14.16 -0.53 4.76
N ILE A 54 -14.42 -0.14 6.01
CA ILE A 54 -15.68 0.45 6.46
C ILE A 54 -15.70 1.92 6.01
N LYS A 55 -16.63 2.27 5.12
CA LYS A 55 -17.02 3.67 4.90
C LYS A 55 -18.07 4.01 5.97
N ASN A 56 -17.79 4.94 6.88
CA ASN A 56 -18.75 5.47 7.86
C ASN A 56 -19.37 4.48 8.88
N GLY A 57 -18.54 3.76 9.66
CA GLY A 57 -18.96 3.29 10.99
C GLY A 57 -20.04 2.21 11.09
N ASN A 58 -20.47 1.55 10.03
CA ASN A 58 -21.20 0.28 10.12
C ASN A 58 -20.84 -0.64 8.95
N ARG A 59 -20.55 -1.91 9.24
CA ARG A 59 -20.08 -2.93 8.28
C ARG A 59 -21.21 -3.33 7.31
N TYR A 60 -21.46 -2.51 6.29
CA TYR A 60 -22.57 -2.72 5.34
C TYR A 60 -22.15 -3.22 3.95
N SER A 61 -20.87 -3.18 3.58
CA SER A 61 -20.41 -3.59 2.24
C SER A 61 -19.00 -4.16 2.26
N THR A 62 -18.84 -5.32 1.62
CA THR A 62 -17.54 -5.94 1.32
C THR A 62 -17.06 -5.35 0.00
N PHE A 63 -15.88 -4.71 0.02
CA PHE A 63 -15.28 -4.11 -1.17
C PHE A 63 -14.07 -4.94 -1.57
N HIS A 64 -14.10 -5.48 -2.79
CA HIS A 64 -12.96 -6.20 -3.36
C HIS A 64 -12.01 -5.17 -3.98
N LEU A 65 -10.79 -5.08 -3.47
CA LEU A 65 -9.79 -4.19 -4.04
C LEU A 65 -9.30 -4.76 -5.38
N GLU A 66 -9.50 -4.02 -6.47
CA GLU A 66 -9.00 -4.40 -7.79
C GLU A 66 -7.49 -4.21 -7.89
N ARG A 67 -7.01 -3.05 -7.44
CA ARG A 67 -5.59 -2.69 -7.51
C ARG A 67 -5.25 -1.73 -6.38
N MET A 68 -4.06 -1.89 -5.83
CA MET A 68 -3.49 -0.90 -4.92
C MET A 68 -2.08 -0.53 -5.34
N VAL A 69 -1.78 0.77 -5.27
CA VAL A 69 -0.44 1.32 -5.48
C VAL A 69 -0.09 2.17 -4.27
N VAL A 70 1.05 1.89 -3.65
CA VAL A 70 1.58 2.66 -2.52
C VAL A 70 2.86 3.30 -2.97
N ILE A 71 2.93 4.61 -2.85
CA ILE A 71 4.09 5.43 -3.21
C ILE A 71 4.64 5.98 -1.90
N ILE A 72 5.81 5.53 -1.47
CA ILE A 72 6.50 6.09 -0.31
C ILE A 72 7.57 7.07 -0.77
N TYR A 73 7.67 8.17 -0.04
CA TYR A 73 8.70 9.20 -0.10
C TYR A 73 9.53 9.10 1.19
N PRO A 74 10.59 8.27 1.23
CA PRO A 74 11.36 7.98 2.44
C PRO A 74 11.90 9.23 3.13
N GLU A 75 12.41 10.20 2.36
CA GLU A 75 12.96 11.46 2.88
C GLU A 75 11.91 12.28 3.64
N GLU A 76 10.65 12.24 3.19
CA GLU A 76 9.54 12.98 3.79
C GLU A 76 8.78 12.18 4.85
N ARG A 77 9.11 10.87 5.02
CA ARG A 77 8.34 9.92 5.86
C ARG A 77 6.84 9.93 5.54
N ARG A 78 6.52 10.13 4.26
CA ARG A 78 5.17 10.23 3.74
C ARG A 78 4.93 9.11 2.73
N ALA A 79 3.73 8.55 2.73
CA ALA A 79 3.29 7.67 1.69
C ALA A 79 1.90 8.06 1.18
N GLU A 80 1.69 7.88 -0.11
CA GLU A 80 0.41 8.06 -0.77
C GLU A 80 -0.11 6.71 -1.22
N VAL A 81 -1.35 6.40 -0.84
CA VAL A 81 -1.97 5.12 -1.16
C VAL A 81 -3.11 5.35 -2.15
N TRP A 82 -2.99 4.72 -3.31
CA TRP A 82 -3.98 4.71 -4.37
C TRP A 82 -4.68 3.35 -4.40
N VAL A 83 -6.00 3.34 -4.20
CA VAL A 83 -6.84 2.15 -4.29
C VAL A 83 -7.88 2.29 -5.39
N THR A 84 -8.04 1.21 -6.15
CA THR A 84 -9.17 0.96 -7.04
C THR A 84 -9.98 -0.18 -6.44
N VAL A 85 -11.29 0.03 -6.36
CA VAL A 85 -12.29 -0.90 -5.82
C VAL A 85 -13.16 -1.37 -6.97
#